data_AF-A0A2T4BF34-F1
#
_entry.id   AF-A0A2T4BF34-F1
#
_cell.length_a   1.000
_cell.length_b   1.000
_cell.length_c   1.000
_cell.angle_alpha   90.00
_cell.angle_beta   90.00
_cell.angle_gamma   90.00
#
_symmetry.space_group_name_H-M   'P 1'
#
loop_
_entity.id
_entity.type
_entity.pdbx_description
1 polymer ?
#
loop_
_entity_poly.entity_id
_entity_poly.type
_entity_poly.pdbx_seq_one_letter_code
_entity_poly.pdbx_strand_id
1 'polypeptide(L)'
;MVASASSFGTLPRPNGTPPPPEPIQSPPGYTFPRQNLKRRLTQPGKVPLVLVACGSFSPVTTLHLRMFELAEKYVKQSDPGFEIVGNYMSPCSDAYQKASLAPAHHRIQMCSLAVDTDSKATITIDPWETVRLDDSGKPLYSPTVDVLRHFDHEINNVLGGIETVDGTFTPARIMLLIGADLAATMADPKIWDPADIDVLLGHYGAFVVERPAQCNIEDAIRPLEKYKHNIWVVPTILNEVSSTRVRAQIQNGERVEDIPDSVYKYIKLHRLYQKEPTANGRPIELTNGN
;
A
#
# COMPACT_ATOMS: atom_id res chain seq x y z
N MET A 1 7.81 -43.22 16.69
CA MET A 1 7.52 -42.28 17.81
C MET A 1 7.30 -40.92 17.18
N VAL A 2 6.04 -40.49 17.14
CA VAL A 2 5.58 -39.27 16.49
C VAL A 2 5.73 -38.15 17.52
N ALA A 3 6.62 -37.19 17.27
CA ALA A 3 6.74 -36.00 18.10
C ALA A 3 5.46 -35.17 17.94
N SER A 4 4.74 -34.97 19.03
CA SER A 4 3.52 -34.17 19.08
C SER A 4 3.83 -32.72 18.72
N ALA A 5 3.15 -32.21 17.71
CA ALA A 5 3.07 -30.79 17.43
C ALA A 5 2.24 -30.12 18.54
N SER A 6 2.92 -29.75 19.61
CA SER A 6 2.39 -28.95 20.72
C SER A 6 3.41 -27.87 20.97
N SER A 7 2.98 -26.60 20.92
CA SER A 7 3.79 -25.36 21.02
C SER A 7 4.34 -24.76 19.72
N PHE A 8 3.47 -24.41 18.77
CA PHE A 8 3.61 -23.09 18.14
C PHE A 8 2.71 -22.13 18.90
N GLY A 9 3.16 -21.79 20.12
CA GLY A 9 2.75 -20.53 20.72
C GLY A 9 3.14 -19.41 19.76
N THR A 10 2.37 -18.32 19.78
CA THR A 10 2.77 -16.99 19.34
C THR A 10 4.29 -16.90 19.20
N LEU A 11 4.79 -16.73 17.96
CA LEU A 11 6.21 -16.46 17.74
C LEU A 11 6.65 -15.47 18.82
N PRO A 12 7.63 -15.82 19.67
CA PRO A 12 8.04 -14.96 20.76
C PRO A 12 8.34 -13.60 20.15
N ARG A 13 7.58 -12.57 20.56
CA ARG A 13 7.92 -11.21 20.21
C ARG A 13 9.36 -11.01 20.72
N PRO A 14 10.36 -10.71 19.85
CA PRO A 14 11.73 -10.57 20.32
C PRO A 14 11.77 -9.54 21.45
N ASN A 15 12.49 -9.85 22.53
CA ASN A 15 12.66 -8.94 23.67
C ASN A 15 13.09 -7.56 23.14
N GLY A 16 12.29 -6.52 23.45
CA GLY A 16 12.50 -5.16 22.93
C GLY A 16 11.51 -4.70 21.84
N THR A 17 10.46 -5.47 21.55
CA THR A 17 9.39 -5.02 20.64
C THR A 17 8.62 -3.86 21.29
N PRO A 18 8.40 -2.73 20.56
CA PRO A 18 7.63 -1.61 21.06
C PRO A 18 6.23 -2.05 21.52
N PRO A 19 5.62 -1.34 22.50
CA PRO A 19 4.21 -1.57 22.84
C PRO A 19 3.34 -1.49 21.58
N PRO A 20 2.23 -2.26 21.51
CA PRO A 20 1.34 -2.20 20.37
C PRO A 20 0.89 -0.73 20.16
N PRO A 21 0.92 -0.25 18.92
CA PRO A 21 0.61 1.14 18.65
C PRO A 21 -0.84 1.48 19.03
N GLU A 22 -1.09 2.72 19.42
CA GLU A 22 -2.43 3.16 19.82
C GLU A 22 -3.42 3.02 18.64
N PRO A 23 -4.63 2.47 18.89
CA PRO A 23 -5.64 2.36 17.84
C PRO A 23 -6.09 3.72 17.32
N ILE A 24 -6.39 3.79 16.03
CA ILE A 24 -6.95 4.98 15.39
C ILE A 24 -8.42 4.74 15.06
N GLN A 25 -9.26 5.71 15.41
CA GLN A 25 -10.68 5.66 15.07
C GLN A 25 -10.92 6.13 13.63
N SER A 26 -11.80 5.42 12.94
CA SER A 26 -12.27 5.78 11.61
C SER A 26 -13.20 6.99 11.63
N PRO A 27 -13.17 7.86 10.59
CA PRO A 27 -14.05 9.02 10.52
C PRO A 27 -15.53 8.59 10.39
N PRO A 28 -16.49 9.42 10.84
CA PRO A 28 -17.91 9.11 10.69
C PRO A 28 -18.31 8.82 9.24
N GLY A 29 -19.11 7.76 9.03
CA GLY A 29 -19.57 7.36 7.69
C GLY A 29 -18.59 6.51 6.90
N TYR A 30 -17.36 6.30 7.38
CA TYR A 30 -16.44 5.32 6.83
C TYR A 30 -16.91 3.89 7.11
N THR A 31 -16.66 2.98 6.18
CA THR A 31 -16.85 1.53 6.37
C THR A 31 -15.62 0.80 5.85
N PHE A 32 -15.01 -0.03 6.71
CA PHE A 32 -13.84 -0.81 6.33
C PHE A 32 -14.17 -1.79 5.20
N PRO A 33 -13.49 -1.71 4.03
CA PRO A 33 -13.77 -2.58 2.90
C PRO A 33 -13.21 -3.98 3.16
N ARG A 34 -14.04 -5.01 2.95
CA ARG A 34 -13.73 -6.41 3.33
C ARG A 34 -13.84 -7.40 2.18
N GLN A 35 -14.10 -6.94 0.97
CA GLN A 35 -14.51 -7.80 -0.15
C GLN A 35 -13.52 -8.93 -0.44
N ASN A 36 -12.21 -8.67 -0.33
CA ASN A 36 -11.16 -9.66 -0.58
C ASN A 36 -10.42 -10.08 0.71
N LEU A 37 -10.96 -9.77 1.90
CA LEU A 37 -10.39 -10.21 3.17
C LEU A 37 -10.86 -11.62 3.51
N LYS A 38 -9.95 -12.59 3.47
CA LYS A 38 -10.20 -13.93 3.99
C LYS A 38 -10.32 -13.86 5.51
N ARG A 39 -11.47 -14.31 6.04
CA ARG A 39 -11.75 -14.33 7.48
C ARG A 39 -11.31 -15.61 8.18
N ARG A 40 -10.85 -16.60 7.42
CA ARG A 40 -10.35 -17.89 7.91
C ARG A 40 -9.13 -18.34 7.12
N LEU A 41 -8.11 -18.82 7.82
CA LEU A 41 -6.92 -19.46 7.24
C LEU A 41 -7.29 -20.77 6.56
N THR A 42 -6.55 -21.09 5.51
CA THR A 42 -6.68 -22.36 4.78
C THR A 42 -5.53 -23.33 5.09
N GLN A 43 -4.41 -22.82 5.60
CA GLN A 43 -3.21 -23.57 5.89
C GLN A 43 -2.92 -23.59 7.41
N PRO A 44 -2.83 -24.78 8.03
CA PRO A 44 -2.45 -24.90 9.44
C PRO A 44 -1.06 -24.33 9.70
N GLY A 45 -0.87 -23.68 10.86
CA GLY A 45 0.43 -23.17 11.31
C GLY A 45 0.95 -21.93 10.56
N LYS A 46 0.20 -21.38 9.60
CA LYS A 46 0.54 -20.10 8.95
C LYS A 46 0.10 -18.91 9.77
N VAL A 47 0.85 -17.83 9.68
CA VAL A 47 0.47 -16.53 10.22
C VAL A 47 -0.35 -15.76 9.17
N PRO A 48 -1.55 -15.26 9.49
CA PRO A 48 -2.33 -14.47 8.55
C PRO A 48 -1.61 -13.15 8.25
N LEU A 49 -1.44 -12.84 6.96
CA LEU A 49 -0.72 -11.66 6.48
C LEU A 49 -1.66 -10.76 5.67
N VAL A 50 -1.64 -9.48 5.99
CA VAL A 50 -2.31 -8.43 5.22
C VAL A 50 -1.23 -7.50 4.68
N LEU A 51 -1.18 -7.37 3.35
CA LEU A 51 -0.25 -6.48 2.66
C LEU A 51 -0.96 -5.16 2.32
N VAL A 52 -0.33 -4.04 2.70
CA VAL A 52 -0.86 -2.69 2.47
C VAL A 52 0.13 -1.88 1.63
N ALA A 53 -0.25 -1.52 0.41
CA ALA A 53 0.48 -0.58 -0.42
C ALA A 53 -0.10 0.83 -0.23
N CYS A 54 0.65 1.68 0.48
CA CYS A 54 0.32 3.10 0.61
C CYS A 54 0.97 3.88 -0.54
N GLY A 55 0.30 4.88 -1.09
CA GLY A 55 0.92 5.70 -2.12
C GLY A 55 -0.02 6.68 -2.79
N SER A 56 0.54 7.53 -3.65
CA SER A 56 -0.28 8.50 -4.38
C SER A 56 -1.20 7.83 -5.40
N PHE A 57 -0.72 6.83 -6.15
CA PHE A 57 -1.43 6.23 -7.29
C PHE A 57 -1.99 7.27 -8.27
N SER A 58 -1.13 8.19 -8.71
CA SER A 58 -1.50 9.31 -9.58
C SER A 58 -0.76 9.30 -10.92
N PRO A 59 -1.16 8.45 -11.88
CA PRO A 59 -2.17 7.39 -11.75
C PRO A 59 -1.57 6.09 -11.18
N VAL A 60 -2.44 5.14 -10.81
CA VAL A 60 -2.07 3.73 -10.66
C VAL A 60 -1.46 3.21 -11.98
N THR A 61 -0.54 2.26 -11.87
CA THR A 61 0.13 1.62 -13.00
C THR A 61 0.12 0.11 -12.84
N THR A 62 0.38 -0.62 -13.93
CA THR A 62 0.48 -2.08 -13.93
C THR A 62 1.51 -2.56 -12.90
N LEU A 63 2.62 -1.84 -12.72
CA LEU A 63 3.63 -2.18 -11.72
C LEU A 63 3.05 -2.25 -10.30
N HIS A 64 2.13 -1.34 -9.94
CA HIS A 64 1.51 -1.35 -8.61
C HIS A 64 0.72 -2.64 -8.36
N LEU A 65 0.00 -3.14 -9.37
CA LEU A 65 -0.72 -4.40 -9.27
C LEU A 65 0.25 -5.59 -9.21
N ARG A 66 1.28 -5.58 -10.06
CA ARG A 66 2.30 -6.64 -10.11
C ARG A 66 3.10 -6.77 -8.80
N MET A 67 3.26 -5.70 -8.01
CA MET A 67 3.91 -5.80 -6.70
C MET A 67 3.19 -6.80 -5.78
N PHE A 68 1.85 -6.82 -5.79
CA PHE A 68 1.07 -7.78 -5.00
C PHE A 68 1.29 -9.21 -5.51
N GLU A 69 1.25 -9.43 -6.82
CA GLU A 69 1.50 -10.75 -7.40
C GLU A 69 2.91 -11.28 -7.09
N LEU A 70 3.92 -10.40 -7.13
CA LEU A 70 5.29 -10.75 -6.78
C LEU A 70 5.40 -11.14 -5.30
N ALA A 71 4.75 -10.39 -4.41
CA ALA A 71 4.72 -10.72 -2.98
C ALA A 71 3.98 -12.03 -2.72
N GLU A 72 2.84 -12.28 -3.37
CA GLU A 72 2.10 -13.54 -3.29
C GLU A 72 2.95 -14.73 -3.77
N LYS A 73 3.62 -14.57 -4.91
CA LYS A 73 4.53 -15.58 -5.44
C LYS A 73 5.68 -15.85 -4.48
N TYR A 74 6.28 -14.81 -3.90
CA TYR A 74 7.35 -14.94 -2.92
C TYR A 74 6.88 -15.70 -1.67
N VAL A 75 5.74 -15.31 -1.08
CA VAL A 75 5.19 -16.00 0.10
C VAL A 75 4.92 -17.47 -0.19
N LYS A 76 4.43 -17.79 -1.40
CA LYS A 76 4.18 -19.18 -1.80
C LYS A 76 5.45 -20.00 -2.04
N GLN A 77 6.50 -19.39 -2.60
CA GLN A 77 7.71 -20.09 -3.04
C GLN A 77 8.78 -20.18 -1.96
N SER A 78 9.01 -19.09 -1.24
CA SER A 78 10.03 -18.99 -0.19
C SER A 78 9.53 -19.47 1.17
N ASP A 79 8.21 -19.65 1.30
CA ASP A 79 7.49 -20.06 2.50
C ASP A 79 8.01 -19.44 3.82
N PRO A 80 7.91 -18.11 3.97
CA PRO A 80 8.30 -17.43 5.20
C PRO A 80 7.37 -17.72 6.40
N GLY A 81 6.40 -18.63 6.26
CA GLY A 81 5.42 -18.96 7.32
C GLY A 81 4.13 -18.14 7.29
N PHE A 82 3.87 -17.39 6.21
CA PHE A 82 2.66 -16.56 6.07
C PHE A 82 1.60 -17.19 5.15
N GLU A 83 0.35 -16.83 5.38
CA GLU A 83 -0.75 -16.97 4.43
C GLU A 83 -1.34 -15.58 4.17
N ILE A 84 -1.30 -15.09 2.93
CA ILE A 84 -1.90 -13.80 2.58
C ILE A 84 -3.44 -13.94 2.64
N VAL A 85 -4.03 -13.15 3.52
CA VAL A 85 -5.47 -13.08 3.77
C VAL A 85 -6.10 -11.78 3.27
N GLY A 86 -5.30 -10.76 2.95
CA GLY A 86 -5.79 -9.54 2.33
C GLY A 86 -4.69 -8.72 1.66
N ASN A 87 -5.03 -8.10 0.54
CA ASN A 87 -4.18 -7.16 -0.19
C ASN A 87 -4.92 -5.83 -0.30
N TYR A 88 -4.30 -4.74 0.14
CA TYR A 88 -4.93 -3.42 0.16
C TYR A 88 -4.08 -2.37 -0.53
N MET A 89 -4.69 -1.59 -1.40
CA MET A 89 -4.15 -0.31 -1.83
C MET A 89 -4.82 0.81 -1.01
N SER A 90 -4.01 1.67 -0.41
CA SER A 90 -4.47 2.85 0.33
C SER A 90 -3.98 4.12 -0.35
N PRO A 91 -4.79 4.73 -1.24
CA PRO A 91 -4.42 5.99 -1.86
C PRO A 91 -4.31 7.13 -0.86
N CYS A 92 -3.26 7.95 -1.01
CA CYS A 92 -2.96 8.97 -0.02
C CYS A 92 -3.99 10.10 0.03
N SER A 93 -4.05 10.86 1.12
CA SER A 93 -4.87 12.08 1.22
C SER A 93 -4.44 13.16 0.21
N ASP A 94 -5.38 14.02 -0.20
CA ASP A 94 -5.07 15.21 -1.01
C ASP A 94 -4.24 16.25 -0.22
N ALA A 95 -4.23 16.14 1.11
CA ALA A 95 -3.36 16.91 2.00
C ALA A 95 -1.86 16.61 1.81
N TYR A 96 -1.51 15.53 1.09
CA TYR A 96 -0.11 15.25 0.75
C TYR A 96 0.50 16.33 -0.16
N GLN A 97 -0.33 17.11 -0.87
CA GLN A 97 0.06 18.31 -1.63
C GLN A 97 1.24 18.13 -2.61
N LYS A 98 1.46 16.90 -3.10
CA LYS A 98 2.43 16.65 -4.18
C LYS A 98 1.97 17.39 -5.44
N ALA A 99 2.86 18.16 -6.06
CA ALA A 99 2.53 19.07 -7.17
C ALA A 99 1.77 18.43 -8.35
N SER A 100 1.93 17.13 -8.58
CA SER A 100 1.27 16.40 -9.68
C SER A 100 0.16 15.46 -9.21
N LEU A 101 -0.38 15.66 -8.00
CA LEU A 101 -1.39 14.79 -7.40
C LEU A 101 -2.77 15.11 -7.97
N ALA A 102 -3.38 14.15 -8.65
CA ALA A 102 -4.80 14.24 -9.01
C ALA A 102 -5.68 14.18 -7.75
N PRO A 103 -6.89 14.78 -7.75
CA PRO A 103 -7.83 14.66 -6.65
C PRO A 103 -8.09 13.21 -6.23
N ALA A 104 -8.29 12.97 -4.93
CA ALA A 104 -8.37 11.64 -4.35
C ALA A 104 -9.46 10.77 -4.98
N HIS A 105 -10.65 11.33 -5.22
CA HIS A 105 -11.76 10.59 -5.82
C HIS A 105 -11.41 10.03 -7.22
N HIS A 106 -10.62 10.77 -8.03
CA HIS A 106 -10.13 10.26 -9.30
C HIS A 106 -9.15 9.11 -9.11
N ARG A 107 -8.25 9.21 -8.12
CA ARG A 107 -7.24 8.18 -7.84
C ARG A 107 -7.87 6.89 -7.32
N ILE A 108 -8.84 7.00 -6.42
CA ILE A 108 -9.66 5.88 -5.95
C ILE A 108 -10.36 5.21 -7.14
N GLN A 109 -11.02 5.98 -8.01
CA GLN A 109 -11.71 5.43 -9.17
C GLN A 109 -10.75 4.75 -10.16
N MET A 110 -9.58 5.34 -10.41
CA MET A 110 -8.56 4.73 -11.26
C MET A 110 -8.02 3.43 -10.64
N CYS A 111 -7.80 3.39 -9.32
CA CYS A 111 -7.41 2.18 -8.60
C CYS A 111 -8.47 1.08 -8.74
N SER A 112 -9.76 1.39 -8.54
CA SER A 112 -10.86 0.43 -8.72
C SER A 112 -10.90 -0.11 -10.15
N LEU A 113 -10.84 0.76 -11.16
CA LEU A 113 -10.82 0.36 -12.57
C LEU A 113 -9.61 -0.54 -12.91
N ALA A 114 -8.45 -0.27 -12.30
CA ALA A 114 -7.25 -1.07 -12.50
C ALA A 114 -7.41 -2.48 -11.96
N VAL A 115 -7.98 -2.63 -10.75
CA VAL A 115 -8.22 -3.92 -10.10
C VAL A 115 -9.32 -4.69 -10.83
N ASP A 116 -10.43 -4.04 -11.18
CA ASP A 116 -11.59 -4.69 -11.84
C ASP A 116 -11.27 -5.25 -13.23
N THR A 117 -10.18 -4.78 -13.86
CA THR A 117 -9.73 -5.29 -15.17
C THR A 117 -9.12 -6.69 -15.07
N ASP A 118 -8.58 -7.04 -13.89
CA ASP A 118 -8.03 -8.37 -13.63
C ASP A 118 -8.93 -9.13 -12.66
N SER A 119 -9.76 -10.03 -13.19
CA SER A 119 -10.69 -10.84 -12.39
C SER A 119 -10.02 -11.77 -11.38
N LYS A 120 -8.68 -11.90 -11.41
CA LYS A 120 -7.90 -12.66 -10.43
C LYS A 120 -7.25 -11.76 -9.37
N ALA A 121 -7.23 -10.44 -9.56
CA ALA A 121 -6.65 -9.54 -8.59
C ALA A 121 -7.49 -9.55 -7.30
N THR A 122 -6.87 -9.96 -6.19
CA THR A 122 -7.51 -10.00 -4.86
C THR A 122 -7.27 -8.72 -4.06
N ILE A 123 -7.08 -7.61 -4.78
CA ILE A 123 -6.72 -6.32 -4.19
C ILE A 123 -8.00 -5.58 -3.78
N THR A 124 -8.00 -5.00 -2.59
CA THR A 124 -9.07 -4.13 -2.07
C THR A 124 -8.57 -2.69 -2.04
N ILE A 125 -9.39 -1.73 -2.45
CA ILE A 125 -9.06 -0.31 -2.32
C ILE A 125 -9.65 0.20 -1.00
N ASP A 126 -8.81 0.73 -0.11
CA ASP A 126 -9.25 1.38 1.11
C ASP A 126 -9.22 2.92 0.95
N PRO A 127 -10.37 3.61 0.99
CA PRO A 127 -10.43 5.06 0.90
C PRO A 127 -10.14 5.77 2.23
N TRP A 128 -9.88 5.06 3.32
CA TRP A 128 -9.79 5.61 4.68
C TRP A 128 -8.95 6.89 4.73
N GLU A 129 -7.73 6.84 4.20
CA GLU A 129 -6.81 7.99 4.23
C GLU A 129 -7.37 9.20 3.47
N THR A 130 -8.08 8.97 2.36
CA THR A 130 -8.65 10.01 1.50
C THR A 130 -9.88 10.70 2.07
N VAL A 131 -10.58 10.05 3.01
CA VAL A 131 -11.82 10.58 3.60
C VAL A 131 -11.58 11.22 4.97
N ARG A 132 -10.34 11.24 5.45
CA ARG A 132 -9.99 11.92 6.69
C ARG A 132 -10.01 13.44 6.49
N LEU A 133 -10.73 14.11 7.38
CA LEU A 133 -10.83 15.56 7.41
C LEU A 133 -10.35 16.09 8.77
N ASP A 134 -9.82 17.31 8.78
CA ASP A 134 -9.59 18.09 9.99
C ASP A 134 -10.90 18.70 10.53
N ASP A 135 -10.83 19.35 11.69
CA ASP A 135 -12.00 19.99 12.33
C ASP A 135 -12.65 21.09 11.46
N SER A 136 -11.93 21.60 10.46
CA SER A 136 -12.44 22.59 9.50
C SER A 136 -13.05 21.96 8.24
N GLY A 137 -13.08 20.62 8.16
CA GLY A 137 -13.60 19.87 7.02
C GLY A 137 -12.65 19.79 5.83
N LYS A 138 -11.35 20.07 6.01
CA LYS A 138 -10.34 19.97 4.95
C LYS A 138 -9.63 18.61 4.98
N PRO A 139 -9.13 18.10 3.84
CA PRO A 139 -8.35 16.86 3.82
C PRO A 139 -7.22 16.89 4.84
N LEU A 140 -7.10 15.83 5.62
CA LEU A 140 -6.08 15.67 6.66
C LEU A 140 -4.94 14.78 6.18
N TYR A 141 -3.69 15.19 6.42
CA TYR A 141 -2.53 14.35 6.14
C TYR A 141 -2.46 13.19 7.15
N SER A 142 -2.10 12.01 6.68
CA SER A 142 -1.91 10.83 7.52
C SER A 142 -0.49 10.29 7.33
N PRO A 143 0.31 10.18 8.41
CA PRO A 143 1.51 9.37 8.38
C PRO A 143 1.20 7.92 7.97
N THR A 144 2.11 7.27 7.24
CA THR A 144 1.94 5.87 6.82
C THR A 144 1.72 4.91 8.01
N VAL A 145 2.31 5.23 9.17
CA VAL A 145 2.11 4.44 10.39
C VAL A 145 0.65 4.44 10.85
N ASP A 146 -0.06 5.55 10.67
CA ASP A 146 -1.47 5.69 11.04
C ASP A 146 -2.36 4.85 10.13
N VAL A 147 -2.00 4.76 8.84
CA VAL A 147 -2.69 3.86 7.91
C VAL A 147 -2.57 2.41 8.39
N LEU A 148 -1.40 1.95 8.84
CA LEU A 148 -1.27 0.59 9.37
C LEU A 148 -1.98 0.40 10.71
N ARG A 149 -1.97 1.41 11.59
CA ARG A 149 -2.75 1.40 12.85
C ARG A 149 -4.24 1.24 12.57
N HIS A 150 -4.75 1.90 11.54
CA HIS A 150 -6.12 1.76 11.08
C HIS A 150 -6.42 0.32 10.63
N PHE A 151 -5.61 -0.27 9.75
CA PHE A 151 -5.78 -1.66 9.33
C PHE A 151 -5.71 -2.66 10.50
N ASP A 152 -4.75 -2.47 11.41
CA ASP A 152 -4.61 -3.29 12.61
C ASP A 152 -5.87 -3.17 13.49
N HIS A 153 -6.34 -1.96 13.74
CA HIS A 153 -7.57 -1.72 14.50
C HIS A 153 -8.79 -2.40 13.88
N GLU A 154 -9.06 -2.17 12.59
CA GLU A 154 -10.24 -2.72 11.93
C GLU A 154 -10.20 -4.26 11.86
N ILE A 155 -9.03 -4.86 11.64
CA ILE A 155 -8.91 -6.31 11.44
C ILE A 155 -8.74 -7.06 12.76
N ASN A 156 -7.93 -6.56 13.68
CA ASN A 156 -7.58 -7.27 14.90
C ASN A 156 -8.43 -6.86 16.10
N ASN A 157 -8.86 -5.59 16.19
CA ASN A 157 -9.70 -5.14 17.30
C ASN A 157 -11.20 -5.20 16.97
N VAL A 158 -11.64 -4.59 15.85
CA VAL A 158 -13.06 -4.55 15.46
C VAL A 158 -13.55 -5.92 15.00
N LEU A 159 -12.75 -6.60 14.18
CA LEU A 159 -13.08 -7.90 13.62
C LEU A 159 -12.57 -9.10 14.46
N GLY A 160 -11.77 -8.87 15.51
CA GLY A 160 -11.28 -9.93 16.40
C GLY A 160 -10.20 -10.83 15.80
N GLY A 161 -9.50 -10.41 14.74
CA GLY A 161 -8.46 -11.19 14.07
C GLY A 161 -9.00 -12.12 12.98
N ILE A 162 -8.24 -13.15 12.65
CA ILE A 162 -8.53 -14.13 11.59
C ILE A 162 -8.72 -15.51 12.23
N GLU A 163 -9.78 -16.20 11.82
CA GLU A 163 -10.06 -17.56 12.28
C GLU A 163 -8.98 -18.52 11.74
N THR A 164 -8.40 -19.34 12.60
CA THR A 164 -7.45 -20.38 12.23
C THR A 164 -8.18 -21.66 11.78
N VAL A 165 -7.44 -22.63 11.23
CA VAL A 165 -8.04 -23.89 10.74
C VAL A 165 -8.76 -24.66 11.87
N ASP A 166 -8.26 -24.57 13.10
CA ASP A 166 -8.83 -25.20 14.30
C ASP A 166 -9.97 -24.41 14.97
N GLY A 167 -10.41 -23.29 14.37
CA GLY A 167 -11.54 -22.49 14.86
C GLY A 167 -11.20 -21.49 15.96
N THR A 168 -9.92 -21.34 16.32
CA THR A 168 -9.46 -20.25 17.19
C THR A 168 -9.26 -18.96 16.38
N PHE A 169 -9.01 -17.83 17.03
CA PHE A 169 -8.74 -16.55 16.36
C PHE A 169 -7.33 -16.06 16.68
N THR A 170 -6.63 -15.56 15.67
CA THR A 170 -5.28 -15.00 15.81
C THR A 170 -5.18 -13.64 15.10
N PRO A 171 -4.43 -12.68 15.64
CA PRO A 171 -4.20 -11.40 14.95
C PRO A 171 -3.53 -11.59 13.59
N ALA A 172 -4.01 -10.87 12.58
CA ALA A 172 -3.31 -10.70 11.30
C ALA A 172 -2.06 -9.83 11.48
N ARG A 173 -0.97 -10.21 10.84
CA ARG A 173 0.20 -9.33 10.65
C ARG A 173 -0.12 -8.34 9.54
N ILE A 174 -0.15 -7.06 9.87
CA ILE A 174 -0.26 -5.97 8.90
C ILE A 174 1.16 -5.57 8.49
N MET A 175 1.46 -5.53 7.19
CA MET A 175 2.79 -5.16 6.68
C MET A 175 2.68 -4.26 5.46
N LEU A 176 3.66 -3.38 5.30
CA LEU A 176 3.79 -2.55 4.09
C LEU A 176 4.20 -3.39 2.89
N LEU A 177 3.65 -3.08 1.73
CA LEU A 177 4.16 -3.52 0.44
C LEU A 177 4.68 -2.31 -0.33
N ILE A 178 5.99 -2.24 -0.53
CA ILE A 178 6.65 -1.06 -1.08
C ILE A 178 7.73 -1.45 -2.10
N GLY A 179 8.08 -0.51 -2.97
CA GLY A 179 9.27 -0.62 -3.80
C GLY A 179 10.54 -0.26 -3.04
N ALA A 180 11.67 -0.79 -3.49
CA ALA A 180 13.00 -0.49 -2.94
C ALA A 180 13.34 1.01 -2.97
N ASP A 181 12.77 1.76 -3.94
CA ASP A 181 12.95 3.21 -4.04
C ASP A 181 12.35 3.96 -2.84
N LEU A 182 11.20 3.50 -2.32
CA LEU A 182 10.63 4.07 -1.09
C LEU A 182 11.43 3.65 0.14
N ALA A 183 11.83 2.36 0.20
CA ALA A 183 12.64 1.84 1.30
C ALA A 183 13.96 2.61 1.47
N ALA A 184 14.62 2.97 0.37
CA ALA A 184 15.85 3.76 0.38
C ALA A 184 15.70 5.14 1.05
N THR A 185 14.48 5.69 1.11
CA THR A 185 14.20 6.97 1.78
C THR A 185 13.91 6.83 3.27
N MET A 186 13.54 5.63 3.74
CA MET A 186 12.99 5.39 5.09
C MET A 186 13.99 5.65 6.24
N ALA A 187 15.29 5.76 5.92
CA ALA A 187 16.32 6.11 6.90
C ALA A 187 16.63 7.62 6.95
N ASP A 188 16.05 8.44 6.06
CA ASP A 188 16.25 9.90 6.08
C ASP A 188 15.28 10.57 7.07
N PRO A 189 15.77 11.12 8.20
CA PRO A 189 14.93 11.76 9.21
C PRO A 189 14.28 13.06 8.73
N LYS A 190 14.65 13.58 7.55
CA LYS A 190 13.99 14.74 6.93
C LYS A 190 12.71 14.35 6.19
N ILE A 191 12.58 13.07 5.82
CA ILE A 191 11.44 12.54 5.09
C ILE A 191 10.52 11.76 6.04
N TRP A 192 11.11 11.04 7.00
CA TRP A 192 10.39 10.19 7.91
C TRP A 192 10.70 10.52 9.36
N ASP A 193 9.68 10.56 10.22
CA ASP A 193 9.90 10.59 11.66
C ASP A 193 10.55 9.25 12.09
N PRO A 194 11.76 9.26 12.71
CA PRO A 194 12.40 8.04 13.18
C PRO A 194 11.53 7.19 14.11
N ALA A 195 10.68 7.82 14.93
CA ALA A 195 9.76 7.12 15.82
C ALA A 195 8.67 6.37 15.04
N ASP A 196 8.18 6.95 13.95
CA ASP A 196 7.24 6.27 13.05
C ASP A 196 7.91 5.09 12.34
N ILE A 197 9.19 5.21 11.96
CA ILE A 197 9.94 4.10 11.34
C ILE A 197 10.16 2.96 12.34
N ASP A 198 10.42 3.28 13.62
CA ASP A 198 10.53 2.27 14.68
C ASP A 198 9.23 1.46 14.83
N VAL A 199 8.06 2.09 14.65
CA VAL A 199 6.77 1.37 14.64
C VAL A 199 6.56 0.63 13.32
N LEU A 200 6.74 1.31 12.17
CA LEU A 200 6.51 0.74 10.84
C LEU A 200 7.33 -0.52 10.57
N LEU A 201 8.61 -0.51 10.92
CA LEU A 201 9.52 -1.61 10.63
C LEU A 201 9.84 -2.46 11.87
N GLY A 202 9.74 -1.91 13.08
CA GLY A 202 9.95 -2.66 14.33
C GLY A 202 8.72 -3.42 14.81
N HIS A 203 7.51 -2.88 14.61
CA HIS A 203 6.26 -3.56 14.98
C HIS A 203 5.61 -4.28 13.80
N TYR A 204 5.33 -3.56 12.70
CA TYR A 204 4.60 -4.11 11.55
C TYR A 204 5.51 -4.94 10.63
N GLY A 205 6.37 -4.27 9.86
CA GLY A 205 7.27 -4.86 8.87
C GLY A 205 6.91 -4.49 7.43
N ALA A 206 7.74 -4.92 6.49
CA ALA A 206 7.59 -4.59 5.09
C ALA A 206 8.02 -5.73 4.15
N PHE A 207 7.28 -5.88 3.06
CA PHE A 207 7.71 -6.56 1.85
C PHE A 207 8.25 -5.50 0.89
N VAL A 208 9.54 -5.59 0.58
CA VAL A 208 10.26 -4.63 -0.27
C VAL A 208 10.53 -5.28 -1.62
N VAL A 209 9.81 -4.84 -2.64
CA VAL A 209 9.99 -5.29 -4.02
C VAL A 209 11.21 -4.61 -4.61
N GLU A 210 12.15 -5.39 -5.13
CA GLU A 210 13.34 -4.88 -5.81
C GLU A 210 12.95 -3.94 -6.96
N ARG A 211 13.78 -2.92 -7.18
CA ARG A 211 13.63 -2.01 -8.33
C ARG A 211 14.96 -1.68 -9.01
N PRO A 212 15.56 -2.63 -9.75
CA PRO A 212 16.93 -2.53 -10.23
C PRO A 212 17.23 -1.30 -11.09
N ALA A 213 16.27 -0.74 -11.84
CA ALA A 213 16.53 0.48 -12.63
C ALA A 213 16.26 1.77 -11.85
N GLN A 214 15.80 1.71 -10.60
CA GLN A 214 15.70 2.85 -9.69
C GLN A 214 16.81 2.87 -8.62
N CYS A 215 17.10 1.73 -8.01
CA CYS A 215 18.09 1.65 -6.93
C CYS A 215 18.64 0.23 -6.72
N ASN A 216 19.84 0.15 -6.16
CA ASN A 216 20.39 -1.09 -5.64
C ASN A 216 19.66 -1.47 -4.34
N ILE A 217 19.20 -2.73 -4.23
CA ILE A 217 18.44 -3.20 -3.07
C ILE A 217 19.27 -3.26 -1.79
N GLU A 218 20.55 -3.62 -1.87
CA GLU A 218 21.43 -3.69 -0.69
C GLU A 218 21.65 -2.30 -0.10
N ASP A 219 21.82 -1.28 -0.96
CA ASP A 219 21.95 0.11 -0.52
C ASP A 219 20.65 0.64 0.08
N ALA A 220 19.49 0.20 -0.41
CA ALA A 220 18.18 0.57 0.13
C ALA A 220 17.92 -0.06 1.51
N ILE A 221 18.34 -1.31 1.73
CA ILE A 221 18.07 -2.06 2.98
C ILE A 221 19.15 -1.86 4.04
N ARG A 222 20.41 -1.63 3.67
CA ARG A 222 21.53 -1.49 4.63
C ARG A 222 21.26 -0.45 5.74
N PRO A 223 20.69 0.74 5.47
CA PRO A 223 20.34 1.69 6.53
C PRO A 223 19.25 1.19 7.49
N LEU A 224 18.47 0.20 7.09
CA LEU A 224 17.35 -0.40 7.81
C LEU A 224 17.71 -1.73 8.49
N GLU A 225 19.01 -2.09 8.54
CA GLU A 225 19.53 -3.36 9.06
C GLU A 225 18.99 -3.73 10.45
N LYS A 226 18.73 -2.73 11.31
CA LYS A 226 18.17 -2.96 12.65
C LYS A 226 16.78 -3.63 12.62
N TYR A 227 16.05 -3.52 11.51
CA TYR A 227 14.72 -4.11 11.31
C TYR A 227 14.70 -5.34 10.40
N LYS A 228 15.85 -5.88 10.00
CA LYS A 228 15.95 -6.93 8.97
C LYS A 228 15.05 -8.16 9.19
N HIS A 229 14.71 -8.48 10.44
CA HIS A 229 13.85 -9.61 10.79
C HIS A 229 12.36 -9.37 10.44
N ASN A 230 11.99 -8.12 10.15
CA ASN A 230 10.66 -7.70 9.72
C ASN A 230 10.67 -7.16 8.28
N ILE A 231 11.73 -7.40 7.51
CA ILE A 231 11.84 -6.98 6.12
C ILE A 231 12.04 -8.20 5.23
N TRP A 232 11.13 -8.38 4.28
CA TRP A 232 11.20 -9.43 3.26
C TRP A 232 11.49 -8.81 1.91
N VAL A 233 12.66 -9.10 1.34
CA VAL A 233 13.04 -8.64 0.01
C VAL A 233 12.43 -9.56 -1.04
N VAL A 234 11.68 -8.98 -1.97
CA VAL A 234 10.96 -9.67 -3.05
C VAL A 234 11.65 -9.38 -4.38
N PRO A 235 12.29 -10.38 -5.01
CA PRO A 235 12.97 -10.18 -6.29
C PRO A 235 12.03 -9.81 -7.43
N THR A 236 12.50 -9.00 -8.37
CA THR A 236 11.73 -8.62 -9.58
C THR A 236 12.49 -8.94 -10.86
N ILE A 237 11.75 -9.16 -11.95
CA ILE A 237 12.27 -9.25 -13.33
C ILE A 237 11.56 -8.26 -14.27
N LEU A 238 10.77 -7.34 -13.70
CA LEU A 238 9.87 -6.48 -14.47
C LEU A 238 10.56 -5.18 -14.92
N ASN A 239 10.23 -4.73 -16.13
CA ASN A 239 10.59 -3.40 -16.60
C ASN A 239 9.73 -2.33 -15.90
N GLU A 240 10.38 -1.29 -15.40
CA GLU A 240 9.77 -0.31 -14.51
C GLU A 240 9.23 0.90 -15.27
N VAL A 241 7.92 1.15 -15.14
CA VAL A 241 7.31 2.42 -15.53
C VAL A 241 6.61 3.05 -14.35
N SER A 242 7.12 4.21 -13.96
CA SER A 242 6.60 5.03 -12.87
C SER A 242 5.41 5.87 -13.32
N SER A 243 4.54 6.25 -12.38
CA SER A 243 3.45 7.20 -12.67
C SER A 243 3.97 8.53 -13.26
N THR A 244 5.20 8.94 -12.92
CA THR A 244 5.84 10.13 -13.51
C THR A 244 6.06 9.97 -15.01
N ARG A 245 6.54 8.81 -15.45
CA ARG A 245 6.70 8.50 -16.88
C ARG A 245 5.34 8.41 -17.59
N VAL A 246 4.33 7.81 -16.95
CA VAL A 246 2.95 7.79 -17.49
C VAL A 246 2.41 9.21 -17.70
N ARG A 247 2.55 10.09 -16.71
CA ARG A 247 2.11 11.49 -16.85
C ARG A 247 2.87 12.21 -17.98
N ALA A 248 4.18 11.98 -18.11
CA ALA A 248 4.97 12.55 -19.20
C ALA A 248 4.49 12.07 -20.59
N GLN A 249 4.24 10.76 -20.75
CA GLN A 249 3.70 10.19 -21.98
C GLN A 249 2.35 10.84 -22.36
N ILE A 250 1.44 10.99 -21.39
CA ILE A 250 0.15 11.66 -21.59
C ILE A 250 0.35 13.11 -22.05
N GLN A 251 1.24 13.85 -21.40
CA GLN A 251 1.52 15.25 -21.71
C GLN A 251 2.17 15.44 -23.09
N ASN A 252 2.95 14.46 -23.53
CA ASN A 252 3.62 14.47 -24.84
C ASN A 252 2.73 13.91 -25.97
N GLY A 253 1.53 13.40 -25.65
CA GLY A 253 0.68 12.73 -26.63
C GLY A 253 1.23 11.38 -27.10
N GLU A 254 2.12 10.77 -26.32
CA GLU A 254 2.69 9.46 -26.59
C GLU A 254 1.72 8.33 -26.23
N ARG A 255 2.00 7.13 -26.73
CA ARG A 255 1.27 5.92 -26.34
C ARG A 255 1.62 5.57 -24.89
N VAL A 256 0.61 5.35 -24.07
CA VAL A 256 0.75 4.87 -22.68
C VAL A 256 0.52 3.36 -22.67
N GLU A 257 1.52 2.58 -22.27
CA GLU A 257 1.45 1.10 -22.31
C GLU A 257 1.37 0.47 -20.90
N ASP A 258 1.71 1.21 -19.84
CA ASP A 258 1.91 0.67 -18.49
C ASP A 258 0.77 0.96 -17.50
N ILE A 259 -0.42 1.22 -18.02
CA ILE A 259 -1.66 1.32 -17.24
C ILE A 259 -2.76 0.50 -17.92
N PRO A 260 -3.73 -0.04 -17.17
CA PRO A 260 -4.89 -0.71 -17.78
C PRO A 260 -5.67 0.23 -18.72
N ASP A 261 -6.21 -0.32 -19.81
CA ASP A 261 -7.01 0.44 -20.80
C ASP A 261 -8.20 1.19 -20.15
N SER A 262 -8.81 0.60 -19.14
CA SER A 262 -9.89 1.20 -18.34
C SER A 262 -9.44 2.49 -17.65
N VAL A 263 -8.25 2.48 -17.05
CA VAL A 263 -7.63 3.64 -16.42
C VAL A 263 -7.26 4.69 -17.46
N TYR A 264 -6.68 4.29 -18.60
CA TYR A 264 -6.34 5.22 -19.67
C TYR A 264 -7.59 5.92 -20.23
N LYS A 265 -8.67 5.18 -20.49
CA LYS A 265 -9.96 5.75 -20.91
C LYS A 265 -10.51 6.74 -19.90
N TYR A 266 -10.44 6.42 -18.60
CA TYR A 266 -10.86 7.32 -17.52
C TYR A 266 -10.05 8.62 -17.52
N ILE A 267 -8.71 8.53 -17.62
CA ILE A 267 -7.83 9.70 -17.71
C ILE A 267 -8.21 10.60 -18.87
N LYS A 268 -8.47 10.02 -20.06
CA LYS A 268 -8.87 10.79 -21.25
C LYS A 268 -10.23 11.45 -21.08
N LEU A 269 -11.21 10.74 -20.51
CA LEU A 269 -12.55 11.25 -20.25
C LEU A 269 -12.53 12.47 -19.32
N HIS A 270 -11.77 12.39 -18.23
CA HIS A 270 -11.68 13.43 -17.20
C HIS A 270 -10.56 14.45 -17.45
N ARG A 271 -9.88 14.38 -18.60
CA ARG A 271 -8.77 15.27 -19.01
C ARG A 271 -7.67 15.39 -17.95
N LEU A 272 -7.40 14.31 -17.22
CA LEU A 272 -6.39 14.30 -16.16
C LEU A 272 -4.98 14.37 -16.74
N TYR A 273 -4.06 15.01 -15.99
CA TYR A 273 -2.63 15.12 -16.29
C TYR A 273 -2.26 15.89 -17.56
N GLN A 274 -3.23 16.52 -18.23
CA GLN A 274 -2.96 17.40 -19.36
C GLN A 274 -2.28 18.68 -18.89
N LYS A 275 -1.41 19.27 -19.71
CA LYS A 275 -0.94 20.64 -19.46
C LYS A 275 -2.14 21.57 -19.62
N GLU A 276 -2.31 22.52 -18.69
CA GLU A 276 -3.24 23.61 -18.94
C GLU A 276 -2.84 24.30 -20.24
N PRO A 277 -3.80 24.67 -21.10
CA PRO A 277 -3.49 25.44 -22.28
C PRO A 277 -2.86 26.77 -21.80
N THR A 278 -1.60 26.97 -22.16
CA THR A 278 -0.89 28.22 -21.89
C THR A 278 -1.02 29.10 -23.12
N ALA A 279 -1.68 30.25 -22.97
CA ALA A 279 -1.52 31.34 -23.94
C ALA A 279 -0.33 32.19 -23.47
N ASN A 280 0.75 32.23 -24.26
CA ASN A 280 1.94 33.04 -23.98
C ASN A 280 2.55 32.85 -22.58
N GLY A 281 2.59 31.61 -22.08
CA GLY A 281 3.22 31.30 -20.79
C GLY A 281 2.43 31.72 -19.55
N ARG A 282 1.15 32.06 -19.69
CA ARG A 282 0.23 32.25 -18.56
C ARG A 282 -0.90 31.20 -18.60
N PRO A 283 -1.35 30.68 -17.43
CA PRO A 283 -2.56 29.88 -17.33
C PRO A 283 -3.74 30.65 -17.93
N ILE A 284 -4.53 30.00 -18.80
CA ILE A 284 -5.80 30.58 -19.26
C ILE A 284 -6.81 30.42 -18.12
N GLU A 285 -7.24 31.52 -17.50
CA GLU A 285 -8.42 31.51 -16.64
C GLU A 285 -9.63 31.10 -17.47
N LEU A 286 -10.13 29.89 -17.23
CA LEU A 286 -11.42 29.46 -17.75
C LEU A 286 -12.50 30.19 -16.95
N THR A 287 -12.98 31.32 -17.47
CA THR A 287 -14.21 31.93 -16.97
C THR A 287 -15.36 30.95 -17.23
N ASN A 288 -15.93 30.39 -16.18
CA ASN A 288 -17.16 29.60 -16.28
C ASN A 288 -18.25 30.48 -16.89
N GLY A 289 -18.61 30.22 -18.15
CA GLY A 289 -19.76 30.83 -18.80
C GLY A 289 -21.06 30.25 -18.26
N ASN A 290 -22.02 31.15 -18.04
CA ASN A 290 -23.39 30.94 -17.57
C ASN A 290 -24.14 29.76 -18.20
#